data_AF-A0AAQ3JJW7-F1
#
_entry.id   AF-A0AAQ3JJW7-F1
#
_cell.length_a   1.000
_cell.length_b   1.000
_cell.length_c   1.000
_cell.angle_alpha   90.00
_cell.angle_beta   90.00
_cell.angle_gamma   90.00
#
_symmetry.space_group_name_H-M   'P 1'
#
loop_
_entity.id
_entity.type
_entity.pdbx_description
1 polymer ?
#
loop_
_entity_poly.entity_id
_entity_poly.type
_entity_poly.pdbx_seq_one_letter_code
_entity_poly.pdbx_strand_id
1 'polypeptide(L)'
;MFKIAKKLTVIMLSASMIFSCSGIIAHAERVKDKKQQYYQAYEKIIKEANEKIGSKDFELLPIDEINEDDMLTPKEFQKTVNAAIQLDTQKPVIDDNGGEYSNESNDNMSARASGETVTESQNKKVSVADNHSVTMKCTATFVTRYNASKKRRFITQIKSAKVTVSGYGFSWKKSPTITKRVIDGGRTGEILCLGVIKNSSGYTKQVSLSFEFYCNTGGGIEV
;
A
#
# COMPACT_ATOMS: atom_id res chain seq x y z
N MET A 1 -23.40 -19.69 -73.59
CA MET A 1 -22.15 -19.50 -72.84
C MET A 1 -22.15 -18.30 -71.87
N PHE A 2 -23.00 -17.27 -72.03
CA PHE A 2 -22.97 -16.06 -71.18
C PHE A 2 -23.56 -16.16 -69.75
N LYS A 3 -24.32 -17.21 -69.41
CA LYS A 3 -24.94 -17.36 -68.07
C LYS A 3 -24.04 -18.05 -67.03
N ILE A 4 -23.00 -18.78 -67.45
CA ILE A 4 -22.08 -19.49 -66.55
C ILE A 4 -20.96 -18.55 -66.08
N ALA A 5 -20.48 -17.66 -66.95
CA ALA A 5 -19.44 -16.69 -66.61
C ALA A 5 -19.86 -15.70 -65.51
N LYS A 6 -21.13 -15.25 -65.50
CA LYS A 6 -21.64 -14.33 -64.45
C LYS A 6 -21.75 -14.96 -63.06
N LYS A 7 -21.88 -16.29 -62.94
CA LYS A 7 -21.94 -16.97 -61.64
C LYS A 7 -20.55 -17.17 -61.02
N LEU A 8 -19.50 -17.29 -61.84
CA LEU A 8 -18.13 -17.41 -61.33
C LEU A 8 -17.57 -16.07 -60.80
N THR A 9 -17.91 -14.95 -61.44
CA THR A 9 -17.41 -13.63 -61.01
C THR A 9 -18.00 -13.16 -59.67
N VAL A 10 -19.23 -13.58 -59.33
CA VAL A 10 -19.87 -13.22 -58.05
C VAL A 10 -19.28 -14.00 -56.86
N ILE A 11 -18.85 -15.24 -57.07
CA ILE A 11 -18.27 -16.09 -55.99
C ILE A 11 -16.85 -15.65 -55.63
N MET A 12 -16.06 -15.14 -56.59
CA MET A 12 -14.73 -14.59 -56.31
C MET A 12 -14.74 -13.23 -55.59
N LEU A 13 -15.82 -12.44 -55.69
CA LEU A 13 -15.90 -11.15 -55.00
C LEU A 13 -16.32 -11.28 -53.51
N SER A 14 -17.03 -12.34 -53.13
CA SER A 14 -17.41 -12.60 -51.74
C SER A 14 -16.31 -13.26 -50.89
N ALA A 15 -15.25 -13.78 -51.52
CA ALA A 15 -14.10 -14.34 -50.80
C ALA A 15 -13.08 -13.27 -50.36
N SER A 16 -13.10 -12.07 -50.95
CA SER A 16 -12.14 -10.99 -50.66
C SER A 16 -12.55 -10.06 -49.51
N MET A 17 -13.72 -10.25 -48.87
CA MET A 17 -14.11 -9.48 -47.68
C MET A 17 -13.85 -10.19 -46.34
N ILE A 18 -13.25 -11.38 -46.34
CA ILE A 18 -12.93 -12.11 -45.08
C ILE A 18 -11.47 -11.85 -44.64
N PHE A 19 -10.68 -11.10 -45.41
CA PHE A 19 -9.27 -10.83 -45.08
C PHE A 19 -9.00 -9.47 -44.41
N SER A 20 -10.03 -8.74 -43.97
CA SER A 20 -9.85 -7.48 -43.23
C SER A 20 -10.09 -7.59 -41.72
N CYS A 21 -10.71 -8.67 -41.24
CA CYS A 21 -10.89 -8.90 -39.79
C CYS A 21 -9.76 -9.71 -39.15
N SER A 22 -8.91 -10.38 -39.94
CA SER A 22 -7.81 -11.23 -39.43
C SER A 22 -6.71 -10.46 -38.70
N GLY A 23 -6.53 -9.17 -39.00
CA GLY A 23 -5.51 -8.33 -38.34
C GLY A 23 -5.88 -7.90 -36.92
N ILE A 24 -7.17 -7.69 -36.64
CA ILE A 24 -7.65 -7.25 -35.32
C ILE A 24 -7.78 -8.45 -34.37
N ILE A 25 -8.23 -9.60 -34.88
CA ILE A 25 -8.37 -10.83 -34.09
C ILE A 25 -6.99 -11.39 -33.70
N ALA A 26 -6.03 -11.44 -34.64
CA ALA A 26 -4.67 -11.90 -34.34
C ALA A 26 -3.92 -10.99 -33.36
N HIS A 27 -4.20 -9.68 -33.35
CA HIS A 27 -3.60 -8.77 -32.39
C HIS A 27 -4.22 -8.94 -30.99
N ALA A 28 -5.54 -9.07 -30.86
CA ALA A 28 -6.20 -9.27 -29.56
C ALA A 28 -5.91 -10.67 -28.93
N GLU A 29 -5.77 -11.70 -29.77
CA GLU A 29 -5.46 -13.07 -29.34
C GLU A 29 -3.99 -13.23 -28.92
N ARG A 30 -3.05 -12.62 -29.67
CA ARG A 30 -1.62 -12.57 -29.32
C ARG A 30 -1.33 -11.72 -28.06
N VAL A 31 -2.16 -10.70 -27.81
CA VAL A 31 -2.11 -9.81 -26.63
C VAL A 31 -2.61 -10.55 -25.37
N LYS A 32 -3.75 -11.27 -25.46
CA LYS A 32 -4.22 -12.15 -24.38
C LYS A 32 -3.21 -13.25 -24.03
N ASP A 33 -2.55 -13.83 -25.03
CA ASP A 33 -1.50 -14.82 -24.81
C ASP A 33 -0.30 -14.25 -24.03
N LYS A 34 0.14 -13.02 -24.34
CA LYS A 34 1.26 -12.39 -23.64
C LYS A 34 0.91 -12.09 -22.18
N LYS A 35 -0.26 -11.53 -21.91
CA LYS A 35 -0.75 -11.26 -20.55
C LYS A 35 -0.80 -12.54 -19.70
N GLN A 36 -1.34 -13.63 -20.27
CA GLN A 36 -1.39 -14.93 -19.60
C GLN A 36 0.00 -15.52 -19.34
N GLN A 37 0.91 -15.44 -20.32
CA GLN A 37 2.29 -15.92 -20.18
C GLN A 37 3.05 -15.15 -19.08
N TYR A 38 2.91 -13.82 -19.04
CA TYR A 38 3.55 -13.00 -18.01
C TYR A 38 2.97 -13.31 -16.63
N TYR A 39 1.65 -13.49 -16.54
CA TYR A 39 0.98 -13.87 -15.29
C TYR A 39 1.52 -15.20 -14.71
N GLN A 40 1.65 -16.24 -15.54
CA GLN A 40 2.22 -17.52 -15.12
C GLN A 40 3.68 -17.38 -14.64
N ALA A 41 4.47 -16.52 -15.30
CA ALA A 41 5.82 -16.23 -14.86
C ALA A 41 5.83 -15.50 -13.51
N TYR A 42 4.91 -14.55 -13.30
CA TYR A 42 4.76 -13.83 -12.03
C TYR A 42 4.36 -14.75 -10.88
N GLU A 43 3.44 -15.70 -11.10
CA GLU A 43 3.06 -16.70 -10.09
C GLU A 43 4.28 -17.47 -9.59
N LYS A 44 5.15 -17.90 -10.51
CA LYS A 44 6.39 -18.59 -10.15
C LYS A 44 7.34 -17.69 -9.36
N ILE A 45 7.51 -16.43 -9.76
CA ILE A 45 8.36 -15.45 -9.07
C ILE A 45 7.87 -15.19 -7.64
N ILE A 46 6.56 -15.00 -7.44
CA ILE A 46 5.96 -14.76 -6.12
C ILE A 46 6.10 -15.99 -5.23
N LYS A 47 5.92 -17.19 -5.79
CA LYS A 47 6.13 -18.44 -5.06
C LYS A 47 7.57 -18.57 -4.57
N GLU A 48 8.55 -18.37 -5.46
CA GLU A 48 9.98 -18.42 -5.12
C GLU A 48 10.35 -17.35 -4.07
N ALA A 49 9.76 -16.16 -4.16
CA ALA A 49 9.95 -15.08 -3.19
C ALA A 49 9.49 -15.46 -1.78
N ASN A 50 8.27 -15.99 -1.66
CA ASN A 50 7.68 -16.45 -0.40
C ASN A 50 8.45 -17.64 0.20
N GLU A 51 8.88 -18.59 -0.63
CA GLU A 51 9.74 -19.70 -0.20
C GLU A 51 11.07 -19.21 0.37
N LYS A 52 11.67 -18.19 -0.26
CA LYS A 52 12.95 -17.60 0.17
C LYS A 52 12.87 -16.89 1.52
N ILE A 53 11.75 -16.21 1.81
CA ILE A 53 11.55 -15.48 3.07
C ILE A 53 10.90 -16.34 4.17
N GLY A 54 10.38 -17.53 3.83
CA GLY A 54 9.71 -18.42 4.78
C GLY A 54 8.33 -17.93 5.24
N SER A 55 7.71 -16.98 4.53
CA SER A 55 6.40 -16.40 4.82
C SER A 55 5.57 -16.26 3.54
N LYS A 56 4.30 -15.85 3.66
CA LYS A 56 3.39 -15.62 2.53
C LYS A 56 3.06 -14.14 2.37
N ASP A 57 4.07 -13.29 2.45
CA ASP A 57 3.88 -11.83 2.50
C ASP A 57 3.59 -11.20 1.14
N PHE A 58 3.83 -11.95 0.05
CA PHE A 58 3.55 -11.53 -1.32
C PHE A 58 2.45 -12.37 -1.96
N GLU A 59 1.48 -11.71 -2.60
CA GLU A 59 0.46 -12.35 -3.42
C GLU A 59 0.28 -11.59 -4.74
N LEU A 60 -0.08 -12.31 -5.80
CA LEU A 60 -0.44 -11.73 -7.09
C LEU A 60 -1.92 -11.32 -7.09
N LEU A 61 -2.25 -10.19 -7.71
CA LEU A 61 -3.65 -9.84 -7.96
C LEU A 61 -4.26 -10.81 -8.99
N PRO A 62 -5.59 -11.00 -9.00
CA PRO A 62 -6.28 -11.68 -10.10
C PRO A 62 -5.91 -11.06 -11.45
N ILE A 63 -5.75 -11.89 -12.49
CA ILE A 63 -5.27 -11.44 -13.81
C ILE A 63 -6.16 -10.37 -14.46
N ASP A 64 -7.44 -10.38 -14.17
CA ASP A 64 -8.45 -9.42 -14.61
C ASP A 64 -8.34 -8.07 -13.88
N GLU A 65 -7.76 -8.03 -12.68
CA GLU A 65 -7.48 -6.80 -11.93
C GLU A 65 -6.17 -6.11 -12.36
N ILE A 66 -5.33 -6.79 -13.15
CA ILE A 66 -4.06 -6.23 -13.63
C ILE A 66 -4.30 -5.57 -14.99
N ASN A 67 -4.03 -4.28 -15.10
CA ASN A 67 -4.04 -3.60 -16.40
C ASN A 67 -2.84 -4.04 -17.23
N GLU A 68 -3.04 -4.33 -18.51
CA GLU A 68 -1.98 -4.83 -19.38
C GLU A 68 -0.86 -3.80 -19.60
N ASP A 69 -1.22 -2.53 -19.70
CA ASP A 69 -0.25 -1.43 -19.86
C ASP A 69 0.65 -1.24 -18.63
N ASP A 70 0.21 -1.71 -17.46
CA ASP A 70 0.97 -1.63 -16.20
C ASP A 70 1.85 -2.87 -15.95
N MET A 71 1.77 -3.89 -16.82
CA MET A 71 2.56 -5.11 -16.69
C MET A 71 4.03 -4.89 -17.04
N LEU A 72 4.91 -5.33 -16.14
CA LEU A 72 6.35 -5.39 -16.35
C LEU A 72 6.74 -6.65 -17.13
N THR A 73 7.92 -6.68 -17.76
CA THR A 73 8.44 -7.97 -18.21
C THR A 73 8.69 -8.90 -16.99
N PRO A 74 8.64 -10.24 -17.13
CA PRO A 74 8.92 -11.16 -16.02
C PRO A 74 10.25 -10.89 -15.32
N LYS A 75 11.27 -10.46 -16.08
CA LYS A 75 12.59 -10.10 -15.54
C LYS A 75 12.54 -8.83 -14.69
N GLU A 76 11.82 -7.81 -15.13
CA GLU A 76 11.62 -6.57 -14.38
C GLU A 76 10.79 -6.83 -13.13
N PHE A 77 9.68 -7.56 -13.24
CA PHE A 77 8.87 -7.97 -12.11
C PHE A 77 9.68 -8.75 -11.06
N GLN A 78 10.52 -9.70 -11.49
CA GLN A 78 11.40 -10.45 -10.59
C GLN A 78 12.40 -9.53 -9.87
N LYS A 79 12.95 -8.53 -10.56
CA LYS A 79 13.83 -7.52 -9.95
C LYS A 79 13.09 -6.72 -8.88
N THR A 80 11.87 -6.27 -9.19
CA THR A 80 10.99 -5.51 -8.30
C THR A 80 10.69 -6.34 -7.03
N VAL A 81 10.27 -7.60 -7.17
CA VAL A 81 10.00 -8.50 -6.03
C VAL A 81 11.25 -8.78 -5.20
N ASN A 82 12.39 -9.07 -5.83
CA ASN A 82 13.65 -9.32 -5.12
C ASN A 82 14.14 -8.10 -4.32
N ALA A 83 13.95 -6.89 -4.87
CA ALA A 83 14.26 -5.66 -4.16
C ALA A 83 13.38 -5.50 -2.90
N ALA A 84 12.08 -5.81 -3.01
CA ALA A 84 11.17 -5.79 -1.85
C ALA A 84 11.61 -6.76 -0.74
N ILE A 85 12.08 -7.96 -1.09
CA ILE A 85 12.61 -8.96 -0.14
C ILE A 85 13.86 -8.45 0.60
N GLN A 86 14.83 -7.91 -0.14
CA GLN A 86 16.07 -7.39 0.47
C GLN A 86 15.78 -6.27 1.48
N LEU A 87 14.76 -5.46 1.20
CA LEU A 87 14.38 -4.35 2.06
C LEU A 87 13.65 -4.81 3.33
N ASP A 88 12.89 -5.91 3.30
CA ASP A 88 12.31 -6.49 4.53
C ASP A 88 13.37 -7.09 5.46
N THR A 89 14.53 -7.50 4.90
CA THR A 89 15.69 -7.93 5.72
C THR A 89 16.50 -6.77 6.30
N GLN A 90 16.32 -5.55 5.78
CA GLN A 90 16.91 -4.36 6.37
C GLN A 90 15.93 -3.80 7.42
N LYS A 91 16.32 -3.85 8.69
CA LYS A 91 15.57 -3.15 9.74
C LYS A 91 15.39 -1.70 9.32
N PRO A 92 14.19 -1.11 9.47
CA PRO A 92 13.99 0.29 9.15
C PRO A 92 15.01 1.12 9.94
N VAL A 93 15.84 1.88 9.22
CA VAL A 93 16.56 3.00 9.82
C VAL A 93 15.46 4.00 10.16
N ILE A 94 15.14 4.07 11.45
CA ILE A 94 14.44 5.22 11.99
C ILE A 94 15.38 6.39 11.70
N ASP A 95 15.02 7.24 10.75
CA ASP A 95 15.60 8.58 10.67
C ASP A 95 15.08 9.32 11.89
N ASP A 96 15.77 9.06 13.01
CA ASP A 96 15.61 9.73 14.28
C ASP A 96 16.21 11.12 14.09
N ASN A 97 15.53 11.96 13.30
CA ASN A 97 15.59 13.39 13.51
C ASN A 97 14.84 13.65 14.80
N GLY A 98 15.46 13.20 15.90
CA GLY A 98 15.08 13.52 17.26
C GLY A 98 15.10 15.02 17.36
N GLY A 99 13.92 15.61 17.17
CA GLY A 99 13.66 16.98 17.54
C GLY A 99 14.05 17.10 19.01
N GLU A 100 15.02 17.94 19.27
CA GLU A 100 15.45 18.30 20.60
C GLU A 100 14.20 18.65 21.41
N TYR A 101 13.92 17.87 22.46
CA TYR A 101 12.77 18.08 23.33
C TYR A 101 12.92 19.45 23.98
N SER A 102 12.28 20.47 23.42
CA SER A 102 12.17 21.75 24.08
C SER A 102 11.21 21.59 25.25
N ASN A 103 11.78 21.56 26.45
CA ASN A 103 11.07 21.81 27.69
C ASN A 103 10.62 23.27 27.73
N GLU A 104 9.69 23.68 26.87
CA GLU A 104 8.93 24.90 27.12
C GLU A 104 7.80 24.55 28.08
N SER A 105 8.10 24.69 29.37
CA SER A 105 7.10 24.71 30.43
C SER A 105 6.17 25.90 30.20
N ASN A 106 5.06 25.68 29.50
CA ASN A 106 3.94 26.61 29.56
C ASN A 106 3.26 26.47 30.92
N ASP A 107 3.70 27.33 31.86
CA ASP A 107 3.11 27.59 33.17
C ASP A 107 1.73 28.28 33.03
N ASN A 108 0.81 27.65 32.32
CA ASN A 108 -0.60 28.03 32.37
C ASN A 108 -1.49 26.80 32.49
N MET A 109 -1.29 26.10 33.62
CA MET A 109 -2.11 24.97 34.03
C MET A 109 -3.45 25.46 34.59
N SER A 110 -4.26 26.12 33.75
CA SER A 110 -5.68 26.33 34.07
C SER A 110 -6.38 24.97 33.96
N ALA A 111 -6.96 24.53 35.07
CA ALA A 111 -7.59 23.22 35.22
C ALA A 111 -8.84 23.10 34.34
N ARG A 112 -8.67 22.73 33.07
CA ARG A 112 -9.78 22.21 32.26
C ARG A 112 -10.02 20.76 32.66
N ALA A 113 -11.00 20.58 33.54
CA ALA A 113 -11.53 19.28 33.98
C ALA A 113 -12.16 18.46 32.84
N SER A 114 -12.43 19.08 31.69
CA SER A 114 -12.90 18.41 30.48
C SER A 114 -11.75 17.73 29.72
N GLY A 115 -12.02 16.55 29.17
CA GLY A 115 -11.09 15.92 28.24
C GLY A 115 -10.83 16.83 27.04
N GLU A 116 -9.57 17.13 26.77
CA GLU A 116 -9.17 17.90 25.60
C GLU A 116 -8.85 16.96 24.45
N THR A 117 -9.27 17.32 23.25
CA THR A 117 -9.03 16.52 22.07
C THR A 117 -7.84 17.09 21.31
N VAL A 118 -6.84 16.26 21.04
CA VAL A 118 -5.64 16.62 20.27
C VAL A 118 -5.56 15.69 19.06
N THR A 119 -5.28 16.23 17.87
CA THR A 119 -5.11 15.43 16.66
C THR A 119 -3.70 15.62 16.14
N GLU A 120 -3.00 14.51 15.92
CA GLU A 120 -1.60 14.53 15.50
C GLU A 120 -1.37 13.53 14.37
N SER A 121 -0.28 13.72 13.61
CA SER A 121 0.07 12.82 12.50
C SER A 121 1.54 12.40 12.53
N GLN A 122 1.78 11.10 12.32
CA GLN A 122 3.11 10.53 12.15
C GLN A 122 3.22 9.89 10.76
N ASN A 123 4.37 10.05 10.13
CA ASN A 123 4.70 9.38 8.88
C ASN A 123 5.72 8.27 9.15
N LYS A 124 5.53 7.11 8.52
CA LYS A 124 6.55 6.05 8.44
C LYS A 124 6.75 5.65 6.99
N LYS A 125 8.01 5.49 6.59
CA LYS A 125 8.36 4.97 5.27
C LYS A 125 8.34 3.44 5.32
N VAL A 126 7.65 2.84 4.36
CA VAL A 126 7.74 1.40 4.10
C VAL A 126 8.50 1.24 2.80
N SER A 127 9.62 0.55 2.89
CA SER A 127 10.40 0.20 1.72
C SER A 127 9.61 -0.75 0.82
N VAL A 128 9.54 -0.38 -0.45
CA VAL A 128 8.94 -1.16 -1.53
C VAL A 128 10.02 -1.39 -2.60
N ALA A 129 9.69 -2.11 -3.66
CA ALA A 129 10.63 -2.46 -4.70
C ALA A 129 11.41 -1.29 -5.34
N ASP A 130 12.56 -1.62 -5.95
CA ASP A 130 13.39 -0.71 -6.77
C ASP A 130 13.91 0.55 -6.05
N ASN A 131 14.29 0.44 -4.78
CA ASN A 131 14.73 1.56 -3.92
C ASN A 131 13.66 2.64 -3.70
N HIS A 132 12.40 2.33 -3.97
CA HIS A 132 11.30 3.23 -3.65
C HIS A 132 10.77 2.97 -2.24
N SER A 133 10.14 3.98 -1.67
CA SER A 133 9.41 3.85 -0.42
C SER A 133 8.02 4.44 -0.60
N VAL A 134 7.05 3.82 0.07
CA VAL A 134 5.73 4.41 0.23
C VAL A 134 5.67 5.06 1.59
N THR A 135 4.99 6.20 1.66
CA THR A 135 4.74 6.88 2.92
C THR A 135 3.42 6.39 3.49
N MET A 136 3.48 5.83 4.69
CA MET A 136 2.32 5.52 5.50
C MET A 136 2.12 6.65 6.49
N LYS A 137 1.05 7.43 6.31
CA LYS A 137 0.68 8.51 7.23
C LYS A 137 -0.43 8.04 8.15
N CYS A 138 -0.18 8.05 9.45
CA CYS A 138 -1.19 7.84 10.48
C CYS A 138 -1.61 9.19 11.05
N THR A 139 -2.91 9.49 11.01
CA THR A 139 -3.50 10.64 11.71
C THR A 139 -4.44 10.10 12.78
N ALA A 140 -4.19 10.48 14.03
CA ALA A 140 -4.94 10.00 15.18
C ALA A 140 -5.41 11.15 16.08
N THR A 141 -6.57 10.96 16.70
CA THR A 141 -7.19 11.93 17.59
C THR A 141 -7.32 11.33 18.98
N PHE A 142 -6.74 12.01 19.96
CA PHE A 142 -6.57 11.59 21.34
C PHE A 142 -7.42 12.45 22.27
N VAL A 143 -7.93 11.87 23.35
CA VAL A 143 -8.53 12.61 24.45
C VAL A 143 -7.55 12.59 25.63
N THR A 144 -7.01 13.75 25.98
CA THR A 144 -6.12 13.89 27.13
C THR A 144 -6.86 14.46 28.33
N ARG A 145 -6.48 14.05 29.55
CA ARG A 145 -7.02 14.59 30.81
C ARG A 145 -5.90 14.84 31.82
N TYR A 146 -6.02 15.94 32.55
CA TYR A 146 -5.11 16.26 33.64
C TYR A 146 -5.38 15.42 34.88
N ASN A 147 -4.31 14.92 35.50
CA ASN A 147 -4.35 14.24 36.77
C ASN A 147 -3.55 15.07 37.79
N ALA A 148 -4.26 15.64 38.77
CA ALA A 148 -3.66 16.50 39.77
C ALA A 148 -2.64 15.77 40.67
N SER A 149 -2.90 14.50 41.02
CA SER A 149 -1.98 13.71 41.85
C SER A 149 -0.63 13.46 41.17
N LYS A 150 -0.65 13.26 39.85
CA LYS A 150 0.56 13.03 39.04
C LYS A 150 1.11 14.29 38.40
N LYS A 151 0.47 15.44 38.62
CA LYS A 151 0.81 16.76 38.07
C LYS A 151 1.06 16.77 36.56
N ARG A 152 0.25 16.01 35.79
CA ARG A 152 0.40 15.90 34.32
C ARG A 152 -0.87 15.45 33.62
N ARG A 153 -0.94 15.65 32.30
CA ARG A 153 -1.97 15.06 31.44
C ARG A 153 -1.59 13.66 30.94
N PHE A 154 -2.62 12.87 30.65
CA PHE A 154 -2.54 11.51 30.10
C PHE A 154 -3.57 11.32 28.99
N ILE A 155 -3.26 10.46 28.02
CA ILE A 155 -4.21 9.92 27.06
C ILE A 155 -5.16 8.99 27.80
N THR A 156 -6.44 9.30 27.72
CA THR A 156 -7.52 8.48 28.29
C THR A 156 -8.26 7.69 27.23
N GLN A 157 -8.20 8.14 25.98
CA GLN A 157 -8.87 7.51 24.85
C GLN A 157 -8.18 7.89 23.54
N ILE A 158 -8.19 6.95 22.59
CA ILE A 158 -7.93 7.22 21.17
C ILE A 158 -9.27 7.23 20.43
N LYS A 159 -9.77 8.42 20.11
CA LYS A 159 -11.10 8.61 19.52
C LYS A 159 -11.15 8.06 18.09
N SER A 160 -10.21 8.46 17.26
CA SER A 160 -10.12 8.04 15.85
C SER A 160 -8.66 7.84 15.44
N ALA A 161 -8.46 7.00 14.44
CA ALA A 161 -7.19 6.82 13.76
C ALA A 161 -7.47 6.46 12.30
N LYS A 162 -6.68 7.02 11.40
CA LYS A 162 -6.74 6.76 9.96
C LYS A 162 -5.32 6.62 9.45
N VAL A 163 -5.07 5.57 8.66
CA VAL A 163 -3.79 5.35 7.98
C VAL A 163 -4.00 5.43 6.48
N THR A 164 -3.23 6.28 5.82
CA THR A 164 -3.21 6.42 4.36
C THR A 164 -1.86 6.02 3.81
N VAL A 165 -1.87 5.42 2.62
CA VAL A 165 -0.66 5.12 1.84
C VAL A 165 -0.54 6.10 0.69
N SER A 166 0.67 6.60 0.44
CA SER A 166 0.98 7.42 -0.74
C SER A 166 2.40 7.13 -1.24
N GLY A 167 2.66 7.44 -2.51
CA GLY A 167 3.94 7.23 -3.17
C GLY A 167 3.97 5.98 -4.08
N TYR A 168 4.82 6.05 -5.11
CA TYR A 168 5.16 4.97 -6.06
C TYR A 168 4.00 4.08 -6.56
N GLY A 169 2.83 4.67 -6.83
CA GLY A 169 1.67 3.94 -7.40
C GLY A 169 1.03 2.90 -6.48
N PHE A 170 1.35 2.92 -5.17
CA PHE A 170 0.75 1.99 -4.21
C PHE A 170 -0.56 2.53 -3.65
N SER A 171 -1.50 1.60 -3.43
CA SER A 171 -2.77 1.86 -2.77
C SER A 171 -3.13 0.71 -1.83
N TRP A 172 -4.08 0.94 -0.92
CA TRP A 172 -4.65 -0.13 -0.11
C TRP A 172 -5.45 -1.09 -1.02
N LYS A 173 -5.17 -2.40 -0.96
CA LYS A 173 -6.02 -3.42 -1.60
C LYS A 173 -7.42 -3.42 -0.98
N LYS A 174 -7.46 -3.35 0.35
CA LYS A 174 -8.63 -3.11 1.20
C LYS A 174 -8.26 -2.18 2.34
N SER A 175 -9.23 -1.53 2.96
CA SER A 175 -8.99 -0.71 4.15
C SER A 175 -8.21 -1.52 5.20
N PRO A 176 -7.16 -0.93 5.82
CA PRO A 176 -6.36 -1.64 6.79
C PRO A 176 -7.15 -1.91 8.06
N THR A 177 -6.76 -2.96 8.77
CA THR A 177 -7.22 -3.20 10.15
C THR A 177 -6.39 -2.31 11.07
N ILE A 178 -7.08 -1.51 11.89
CA ILE A 178 -6.45 -0.58 12.83
C ILE A 178 -6.82 -0.99 14.25
N THR A 179 -5.81 -1.25 15.07
CA THR A 179 -5.97 -1.46 16.52
C THR A 179 -5.40 -0.27 17.26
N LYS A 180 -6.13 0.22 18.27
CA LYS A 180 -5.76 1.39 19.09
C LYS A 180 -5.49 0.92 20.50
N ARG A 181 -4.35 1.27 21.08
CA ARG A 181 -4.00 0.95 22.46
C ARG A 181 -3.48 2.19 23.18
N VAL A 182 -3.82 2.31 24.46
CA VAL A 182 -3.20 3.29 25.35
C VAL A 182 -2.29 2.49 26.28
N ILE A 183 -0.99 2.77 26.23
CA ILE A 183 0.04 2.05 26.97
C ILE A 183 0.80 3.01 27.91
N ASP A 184 1.77 2.50 28.65
CA ASP A 184 2.62 3.26 29.58
C ASP A 184 1.83 4.11 30.59
N GLY A 185 0.72 3.56 31.06
CA GLY A 185 -0.18 4.24 32.01
C GLY A 185 -0.84 5.50 31.45
N GLY A 186 -1.05 5.58 30.13
CA GLY A 186 -1.67 6.75 29.49
C GLY A 186 -0.68 7.72 28.88
N ARG A 187 0.61 7.38 28.82
CA ARG A 187 1.64 8.26 28.25
C ARG A 187 1.84 8.08 26.76
N THR A 188 1.45 6.92 26.22
CA THR A 188 1.66 6.60 24.81
C THR A 188 0.38 6.07 24.21
N GLY A 189 -0.03 6.65 23.08
CA GLY A 189 -1.09 6.14 22.23
C GLY A 189 -0.45 5.36 21.08
N GLU A 190 -0.76 4.07 20.99
CA GLU A 190 -0.22 3.19 19.96
C GLU A 190 -1.31 2.82 18.95
N ILE A 191 -1.00 2.98 17.67
CA ILE A 191 -1.84 2.60 16.54
C ILE A 191 -1.13 1.48 15.77
N LEU A 192 -1.63 0.25 15.91
CA LEU A 192 -1.20 -0.87 15.07
C LEU A 192 -2.02 -0.88 13.78
N CYS A 193 -1.33 -0.89 12.64
CA CYS A 193 -1.90 -0.97 11.32
C CYS A 193 -1.46 -2.28 10.63
N LEU A 194 -2.42 -3.15 10.35
CA LEU A 194 -2.22 -4.36 9.57
C LEU A 194 -3.02 -4.25 8.27
N GLY A 195 -2.37 -4.42 7.13
CA GLY A 195 -3.07 -4.35 5.85
C GLY A 195 -2.25 -4.92 4.69
N VAL A 196 -2.84 -4.81 3.50
CA VAL A 196 -2.21 -5.25 2.26
C VAL A 196 -2.24 -4.09 1.29
N ILE A 197 -1.06 -3.68 0.83
CA ILE A 197 -0.93 -2.68 -0.23
C ILE A 197 -0.75 -3.39 -1.58
N LYS A 198 -1.24 -2.77 -2.64
CA LYS A 198 -1.08 -3.22 -4.02
C LYS A 198 -0.38 -2.16 -4.85
N ASN A 199 0.43 -2.58 -5.82
CA ASN A 199 0.95 -1.69 -6.86
C ASN A 199 0.20 -1.90 -8.17
N SER A 200 0.36 -0.96 -9.11
CA SER A 200 -0.24 -1.05 -10.45
C SER A 200 0.26 -2.27 -11.24
N SER A 201 1.53 -2.66 -11.07
CA SER A 201 2.12 -3.82 -11.76
C SER A 201 1.64 -5.19 -11.26
N GLY A 202 0.67 -5.23 -10.35
CA GLY A 202 -0.14 -6.42 -10.12
C GLY A 202 0.25 -7.29 -8.94
N TYR A 203 1.20 -6.89 -8.09
CA TYR A 203 1.49 -7.62 -6.85
C TYR A 203 1.04 -6.86 -5.61
N THR A 204 0.94 -7.60 -4.53
CA THR A 204 0.55 -7.11 -3.22
C THR A 204 1.62 -7.42 -2.20
N LYS A 205 1.72 -6.56 -1.17
CA LYS A 205 2.63 -6.72 -0.04
C LYS A 205 1.84 -6.57 1.25
N GLN A 206 1.97 -7.53 2.15
CA GLN A 206 1.46 -7.39 3.52
C GLN A 206 2.32 -6.38 4.30
N VAL A 207 1.67 -5.50 5.04
CA VAL A 207 2.33 -4.49 5.87
C VAL A 207 1.77 -4.53 7.30
N SER A 208 2.69 -4.50 8.27
CA SER A 208 2.38 -4.44 9.70
C SER A 208 3.25 -3.36 10.34
N LEU A 209 2.64 -2.29 10.82
CA LEU A 209 3.33 -1.13 11.39
C LEU A 209 2.69 -0.72 12.71
N SER A 210 3.52 -0.29 13.66
CA SER A 210 3.07 0.44 14.85
C SER A 210 3.39 1.92 14.69
N PHE A 211 2.46 2.80 15.02
CA PHE A 211 2.67 4.25 15.18
C PHE A 211 2.50 4.59 16.65
N GLU A 212 3.46 5.28 17.23
CA GLU A 212 3.45 5.65 18.65
C GLU A 212 3.41 7.17 18.77
N PHE A 213 2.50 7.63 19.62
CA PHE A 213 2.22 9.04 19.86
C PHE A 213 2.37 9.30 21.35
N TYR A 214 3.32 10.14 21.72
CA TYR A 214 3.66 10.40 23.12
C TYR A 214 2.91 11.63 23.66
N CYS A 215 2.38 11.52 24.87
CA CYS A 215 1.69 12.60 25.56
C CYS A 215 2.63 13.30 26.54
N ASN A 216 2.97 14.54 26.22
CA ASN A 216 3.75 15.38 27.11
C ASN A 216 2.96 15.78 28.37
N THR A 217 3.62 16.45 29.31
CA THR A 217 3.03 16.81 30.61
C THR A 217 1.84 17.77 30.47
N GLY A 218 1.89 18.64 29.46
CA GLY A 218 0.83 19.60 29.10
C GLY A 218 -0.31 19.00 28.28
N GLY A 219 -0.23 17.73 27.89
CA GLY A 219 -1.24 17.01 27.10
C GLY A 219 -1.19 17.26 25.59
N GLY A 220 -0.12 17.90 25.10
CA GLY A 220 0.25 17.85 23.70
C GLY A 220 0.66 16.44 23.29
N ILE A 221 0.50 16.14 22.00
CA ILE A 221 0.85 14.85 21.43
C ILE A 221 2.05 15.05 20.49
N GLU A 222 3.07 14.22 20.66
CA GLU A 222 4.35 14.25 19.95
C GLU A 222 4.60 12.90 19.26
N VAL A 223 5.44 12.89 18.22
CA VAL A 223 5.67 11.74 17.32
C VAL A 223 7.15 11.49 17.04
#